data_AF-A0AAD2Z6L8-F1
#
_entry.id   AF-A0AAD2Z6L8-F1
#
_cell.length_a   1.000
_cell.length_b   1.000
_cell.length_c   1.000
_cell.angle_alpha   90.00
_cell.angle_beta   90.00
_cell.angle_gamma   90.00
#
_symmetry.space_group_name_H-M   'P 1'
#
loop_
_entity.id
_entity.type
_entity.pdbx_description
1 polymer ?
#
loop_
_entity_poly.entity_id
_entity_poly.type
_entity_poly.pdbx_seq_one_letter_code
_entity_poly.pdbx_strand_id
1 'polypeptide(L)'
;MLVFNHADGHFNNAAYMAQYRALQEERRIAANAQANITEGLIQGGMQNSEAYVKNAAGILTRDFWQEVDNQIIQIRDNDQGREFLTDLQSIGTPINPGKTAKLYTVGQDISDEVTISMDAQPPVYKDHIDFDTDGDPVPAFTAGFGVNWRHWTGLKSENIDLVVESQARKMVKVFSHIADYMLDGSSRAKAGGYVGQGIRNHRNTKKIDLGASGANINLVTATNDQIIAFFNQDFAKILDDNY
;
A
#
# COMPACT_ATOMS: atom_id res chain seq x y z
N MET A 1 3.72 2.39 -8.64
CA MET A 1 2.82 2.25 -9.80
C MET A 1 2.49 0.77 -9.89
N LEU A 2 1.25 0.38 -9.64
CA LEU A 2 0.86 -1.04 -9.64
C LEU A 2 0.80 -1.53 -11.09
N VAL A 3 1.68 -2.46 -11.45
CA VAL A 3 1.65 -3.18 -12.72
C VAL A 3 0.81 -4.43 -12.48
N PHE A 4 -0.41 -4.44 -13.01
CA PHE A 4 -1.28 -5.62 -12.98
C PHE A 4 -1.08 -6.37 -14.30
N ASN A 5 -0.44 -7.54 -14.24
CA ASN A 5 -0.24 -8.42 -15.39
C ASN A 5 -1.45 -9.35 -15.57
N HIS A 6 -1.87 -9.60 -16.80
CA HIS A 6 -3.05 -10.43 -17.12
C HIS A 6 -2.84 -11.93 -16.80
N ALA A 7 -1.60 -12.33 -16.46
CA ALA A 7 -1.21 -13.72 -16.27
C ALA A 7 -1.43 -14.26 -14.84
N ASP A 8 -1.62 -13.41 -13.84
CA ASP A 8 -1.75 -13.85 -12.45
C ASP A 8 -3.24 -13.96 -12.09
N GLY A 9 -3.70 -15.16 -11.70
CA GLY A 9 -5.10 -15.56 -11.55
C GLY A 9 -5.96 -14.82 -10.50
N HIS A 10 -5.66 -13.56 -10.19
CA HIS A 10 -6.36 -12.70 -9.25
C HIS A 10 -7.57 -11.94 -9.86
N PHE A 11 -7.92 -12.21 -11.13
CA PHE A 11 -8.97 -11.50 -11.88
C PHE A 11 -10.43 -11.85 -11.55
N ASN A 12 -10.68 -12.73 -10.58
CA ASN A 12 -12.05 -13.12 -10.22
C ASN A 12 -12.77 -12.09 -9.31
N ASN A 13 -12.09 -11.02 -8.89
CA ASN A 13 -12.67 -9.99 -8.05
C ASN A 13 -13.04 -8.74 -8.88
N ALA A 14 -14.34 -8.45 -8.92
CA ALA A 14 -14.93 -7.38 -9.73
C ALA A 14 -14.40 -5.97 -9.40
N ALA A 15 -13.97 -5.72 -8.17
CA ALA A 15 -13.44 -4.42 -7.74
C ALA A 15 -12.06 -4.13 -8.34
N TYR A 16 -11.18 -5.14 -8.39
CA TYR A 16 -9.86 -5.03 -9.02
C TYR A 16 -9.98 -4.80 -10.53
N MET A 17 -10.96 -5.44 -11.18
CA MET A 17 -11.23 -5.23 -12.61
C MET A 17 -11.77 -3.84 -12.93
N ALA A 18 -12.61 -3.27 -12.07
CA ALA A 18 -13.10 -1.90 -12.24
C ALA A 18 -11.96 -0.87 -12.13
N GLN A 19 -11.05 -1.06 -11.17
CA GLN A 19 -9.88 -0.20 -11.00
C GLN A 19 -8.89 -0.34 -12.15
N TYR A 20 -8.62 -1.57 -12.62
CA TYR A 20 -7.77 -1.81 -13.78
C TYR A 20 -8.32 -1.13 -15.03
N ARG A 21 -9.64 -1.21 -15.26
CA ARG A 21 -10.30 -0.53 -16.39
C ARG A 21 -10.19 0.99 -16.28
N ALA A 22 -10.42 1.57 -15.10
CA ALA A 22 -10.28 3.00 -14.88
C ALA A 22 -8.84 3.49 -15.15
N LEU A 23 -7.83 2.75 -14.68
CA LEU A 23 -6.42 3.06 -14.96
C LEU A 23 -6.05 2.93 -16.44
N GLN A 24 -6.59 1.91 -17.13
CA GLN A 24 -6.38 1.73 -18.57
C GLN A 24 -7.05 2.84 -19.38
N GLU A 25 -8.24 3.30 -18.97
CA GLU A 25 -8.92 4.43 -19.60
C GLU A 25 -8.15 5.74 -19.42
N GLU A 26 -7.64 6.02 -18.22
CA GLU A 26 -6.79 7.20 -17.97
C GLU A 26 -5.49 7.16 -18.77
N ARG A 27 -4.82 6.00 -18.84
CA ARG A 27 -3.64 5.80 -19.71
C ARG A 27 -3.98 6.01 -21.19
N ARG A 28 -5.13 5.52 -21.64
CA ARG A 28 -5.60 5.67 -23.03
C ARG A 28 -5.92 7.13 -23.35
N ILE A 29 -6.55 7.87 -22.44
CA ILE A 29 -6.83 9.30 -22.59
C ILE A 29 -5.54 10.11 -22.66
N ALA A 30 -4.56 9.80 -21.80
CA ALA A 30 -3.25 10.45 -21.82
C ALA A 30 -2.46 10.17 -23.11
N ALA A 31 -2.48 8.93 -23.61
CA ALA A 31 -1.84 8.56 -24.87
C ALA A 31 -2.52 9.23 -26.08
N ASN A 32 -3.86 9.27 -26.10
CA ASN A 32 -4.62 9.90 -27.18
C ASN A 32 -4.50 11.43 -27.17
N ALA A 33 -4.31 12.06 -26.01
CA ALA A 33 -4.06 13.50 -25.93
C ALA A 33 -2.75 13.90 -26.62
N GLN A 34 -1.69 13.08 -26.51
CA GLN A 34 -0.44 13.28 -27.24
C GLN A 34 -0.53 12.97 -28.74
N ALA A 35 -1.29 11.94 -29.11
CA ALA A 35 -1.54 11.60 -30.51
C ALA A 35 -2.29 12.72 -31.23
N ASN A 36 -3.33 13.30 -30.60
CA ASN A 36 -4.11 14.40 -31.17
C ASN A 36 -3.32 15.71 -31.35
N ILE A 37 -2.36 16.00 -30.45
CA ILE A 37 -1.44 17.14 -30.63
C ILE A 37 -0.54 16.92 -31.85
N THR A 38 -0.08 15.68 -32.04
CA THR A 38 0.82 15.31 -33.15
C THR A 38 0.07 15.28 -34.48
N GLU A 39 -1.14 14.72 -34.52
CA GLU A 39 -1.99 14.67 -35.72
C GLU A 39 -2.54 16.06 -36.11
N GLY A 40 -2.87 16.93 -35.15
CA GLY A 40 -3.25 18.32 -35.40
C GLY A 40 -2.12 19.16 -36.02
N LEU A 41 -0.86 18.85 -35.69
CA LEU A 41 0.33 19.45 -36.31
C LEU A 41 0.64 18.87 -37.70
N ILE A 42 0.34 17.59 -37.94
CA ILE A 42 0.52 16.93 -39.26
C ILE A 42 -0.57 17.37 -40.26
N GLN A 43 -1.82 17.58 -39.82
CA GLN A 43 -2.90 18.12 -40.67
C GLN A 43 -2.68 19.60 -41.07
N GLY A 44 -1.81 20.32 -40.36
CA GLY A 44 -1.42 21.71 -40.66
C GLY A 44 -0.44 21.89 -41.83
N GLY A 45 -0.10 20.82 -42.57
CA GLY A 45 0.60 20.93 -43.86
C GLY A 45 2.13 21.01 -43.83
N MET A 46 2.81 20.61 -42.74
CA MET A 46 4.27 20.54 -42.68
C MET A 46 4.79 19.11 -42.88
N GLN A 47 4.76 18.61 -44.12
CA GLN A 47 5.17 17.24 -44.44
C GLN A 47 6.59 17.07 -45.00
N ASN A 48 7.35 18.13 -45.28
CA ASN A 48 8.69 17.99 -45.88
C ASN A 48 9.70 19.01 -45.35
N SER A 49 10.35 18.68 -44.24
CA SER A 49 11.66 19.24 -43.92
C SER A 49 12.46 18.19 -43.17
N GLU A 50 13.65 17.88 -43.67
CA GLU A 50 14.65 16.98 -43.05
C GLU A 50 15.07 17.44 -41.64
N ALA A 51 14.55 18.57 -41.14
CA ALA A 51 14.57 18.99 -39.75
C ALA A 51 13.66 18.17 -38.80
N TYR A 52 12.79 17.30 -39.34
CA TYR A 52 11.97 16.34 -38.58
C TYR A 52 12.45 14.89 -38.74
N VAL A 53 13.76 14.66 -38.77
CA VAL A 53 14.26 13.41 -38.20
C VAL A 53 13.69 13.37 -36.80
N LYS A 54 12.64 12.55 -36.58
CA LYS A 54 12.12 12.25 -35.25
C LYS A 54 13.33 12.17 -34.35
N ASN A 55 13.36 12.94 -33.27
CA ASN A 55 14.35 12.75 -32.24
C ASN A 55 14.10 11.35 -31.65
N ALA A 56 14.61 10.33 -32.32
CA ALA A 56 14.50 8.93 -31.95
C ALA A 56 15.31 8.65 -30.68
N ALA A 57 16.09 9.64 -30.22
CA ALA A 57 16.73 9.65 -28.91
C ALA A 57 15.82 10.20 -27.79
N GLY A 58 14.64 10.76 -28.11
CA GLY A 58 13.77 11.46 -27.15
C GLY A 58 12.42 10.79 -26.84
N ILE A 59 12.01 9.77 -27.61
CA ILE A 59 10.75 9.07 -27.36
C ILE A 59 11.09 7.75 -26.68
N LEU A 60 10.90 7.70 -25.36
CA LEU A 60 10.91 6.44 -24.62
C LEU A 60 9.93 5.49 -25.31
N THR A 61 10.46 4.42 -25.88
CA THR A 61 9.67 3.47 -26.68
C THR A 61 8.81 2.62 -25.74
N ARG A 62 7.78 1.96 -26.29
CA ARG A 62 7.00 0.97 -25.56
C ARG A 62 7.88 -0.06 -24.86
N ASP A 63 8.93 -0.50 -25.54
CA ASP A 63 9.85 -1.53 -25.04
C ASP A 63 10.65 -1.05 -23.83
N PHE A 64 11.00 0.25 -23.77
CA PHE A 64 11.58 0.86 -22.56
C PHE A 64 10.62 0.79 -21.37
N TRP A 65 9.34 1.16 -21.57
CA TRP A 65 8.35 1.09 -20.50
C TRP A 65 8.07 -0.34 -20.05
N GLN A 66 8.09 -1.30 -20.97
CA GLN A 66 7.98 -2.72 -20.63
C GLN A 66 9.15 -3.20 -19.78
N GLU A 67 10.38 -2.81 -20.12
CA GLU A 67 11.56 -3.16 -19.32
C GLU A 67 11.52 -2.53 -17.93
N VAL A 68 11.13 -1.26 -17.83
CA VAL A 68 10.95 -0.58 -16.54
C VAL A 68 9.88 -1.28 -15.69
N ASP A 69 8.73 -1.64 -16.28
CA ASP A 69 7.67 -2.36 -15.58
C ASP A 69 8.12 -3.76 -15.12
N ASN A 70 8.84 -4.50 -15.98
CA ASN A 70 9.39 -5.82 -15.63
C ASN A 70 10.37 -5.72 -14.46
N GLN A 71 11.25 -4.72 -14.45
CA GLN A 71 12.18 -4.50 -13.35
C GLN A 71 11.46 -4.12 -12.05
N ILE A 72 10.39 -3.33 -12.12
CA ILE A 72 9.56 -3.01 -10.95
C ILE A 72 8.96 -4.28 -10.35
N ILE A 73 8.45 -5.19 -11.19
CA ILE A 73 7.91 -6.48 -10.75
C ILE A 73 9.01 -7.31 -10.08
N GLN A 74 10.17 -7.47 -10.73
CA GLN A 74 11.29 -8.22 -10.16
C GLN A 74 11.76 -7.67 -8.81
N ILE A 75 11.80 -6.35 -8.66
CA ILE A 75 12.20 -5.69 -7.40
C ILE A 75 11.15 -5.88 -6.31
N ARG A 76 9.87 -5.83 -6.67
CA ARG A 76 8.76 -6.11 -5.75
C ARG A 76 8.86 -7.55 -5.24
N ASP A 77 9.04 -8.51 -6.15
CA ASP A 77 9.05 -9.94 -5.84
C ASP A 77 10.36 -10.37 -5.14
N ASN A 78 11.45 -9.63 -5.31
CA ASN A 78 12.69 -9.80 -4.56
C ASN A 78 12.55 -9.20 -3.14
N ASP A 79 11.78 -9.91 -2.32
CA ASP A 79 11.15 -9.39 -1.12
C ASP A 79 12.05 -9.47 0.13
N GLN A 80 13.35 -9.13 0.01
CA GLN A 80 14.38 -9.20 1.07
C GLN A 80 13.91 -8.74 2.48
N GLY A 81 13.22 -9.60 3.23
CA GLY A 81 12.63 -9.29 4.54
C GLY A 81 11.30 -8.51 4.52
N ARG A 82 10.61 -8.41 3.39
CA ARG A 82 9.36 -7.65 3.19
C ARG A 82 8.16 -8.51 2.79
N GLU A 83 8.26 -9.83 2.90
CA GLU A 83 7.20 -10.80 2.53
C GLU A 83 5.82 -10.47 3.13
N PHE A 84 5.79 -9.93 4.35
CA PHE A 84 4.57 -9.48 5.00
C PHE A 84 3.82 -8.39 4.22
N LEU A 85 4.53 -7.57 3.44
CA LEU A 85 3.95 -6.53 2.60
C LEU A 85 3.14 -7.15 1.48
N THR A 86 3.65 -8.19 0.84
CA THR A 86 2.96 -8.92 -0.23
C THR A 86 1.69 -9.59 0.30
N ASP A 87 1.77 -10.21 1.49
CA ASP A 87 0.62 -10.81 2.16
C ASP A 87 -0.46 -9.76 2.51
N LEU A 88 -0.07 -8.67 3.21
CA LEU A 88 -0.99 -7.60 3.59
C LEU A 88 -1.62 -6.88 2.39
N GLN A 89 -0.86 -6.70 1.31
CA GLN A 89 -1.38 -6.11 0.08
C GLN A 89 -2.45 -6.98 -0.59
N SER A 90 -2.39 -8.30 -0.43
CA SER A 90 -3.40 -9.21 -0.97
C SER A 90 -4.76 -9.05 -0.28
N ILE A 91 -4.76 -8.68 0.99
CA ILE A 91 -5.96 -8.45 1.83
C ILE A 91 -6.47 -7.01 1.69
N GLY A 92 -5.61 -6.09 1.25
CA GLY A 92 -5.94 -4.67 1.11
C GLY A 92 -7.15 -4.40 0.21
N THR A 93 -8.07 -3.55 0.68
CA THR A 93 -9.19 -3.10 -0.16
C THR A 93 -8.75 -1.90 -1.02
N PRO A 94 -8.97 -1.93 -2.34
CA PRO A 94 -8.69 -0.76 -3.16
C PRO A 94 -9.66 0.38 -2.84
N ILE A 95 -9.12 1.59 -2.73
CA ILE A 95 -9.89 2.81 -2.51
C ILE A 95 -9.54 3.85 -3.57
N ASN A 96 -10.41 4.85 -3.75
CA ASN A 96 -10.16 5.94 -4.70
C ASN A 96 -8.93 6.77 -4.28
N PRO A 97 -8.02 7.13 -5.20
CA PRO A 97 -6.78 7.85 -4.89
C PRO A 97 -6.99 9.26 -4.29
N GLY A 98 -8.17 9.86 -4.45
CA GLY A 98 -8.51 11.14 -3.83
C GLY A 98 -8.92 11.03 -2.36
N LYS A 99 -9.09 9.82 -1.81
CA LYS A 99 -9.43 9.62 -0.40
C LYS A 99 -8.18 9.75 0.46
N THR A 100 -8.24 10.62 1.46
CA THR A 100 -7.12 10.90 2.38
C THR A 100 -7.14 10.04 3.65
N ALA A 101 -8.28 9.43 3.97
CA ALA A 101 -8.44 8.50 5.08
C ALA A 101 -9.50 7.43 4.75
N LYS A 102 -9.33 6.24 5.32
CA LYS A 102 -10.35 5.18 5.36
C LYS A 102 -11.03 5.23 6.71
N LEU A 103 -12.31 5.58 6.72
CA LEU A 103 -13.14 5.64 7.93
C LEU A 103 -13.91 4.33 8.10
N TYR A 104 -14.10 3.93 9.35
CA TYR A 104 -14.94 2.81 9.76
C TYR A 104 -15.76 3.21 10.98
N THR A 105 -17.00 2.73 11.01
CA THR A 105 -17.91 2.96 12.13
C THR A 105 -17.67 1.89 13.19
N VAL A 106 -17.52 2.32 14.44
CA VAL A 106 -17.44 1.43 15.60
C VAL A 106 -18.75 1.57 16.36
N GLY A 107 -19.50 0.47 16.47
CA GLY A 107 -20.70 0.43 17.31
C GLY A 107 -20.30 0.46 18.78
N GLN A 108 -21.00 1.27 19.58
CA GLN A 108 -20.91 1.20 21.03
C GLN A 108 -21.85 0.12 21.56
N ASP A 109 -21.56 -0.39 22.75
CA ASP A 109 -22.46 -1.29 23.45
C ASP A 109 -23.69 -0.54 23.96
N ILE A 110 -24.78 -1.28 24.16
CA ILE A 110 -26.03 -0.77 24.72
C ILE A 110 -26.10 -1.13 26.20
N SER A 111 -26.91 -0.43 26.99
CA SER A 111 -27.09 -0.75 28.42
C SER A 111 -27.41 -2.24 28.67
N ASP A 112 -26.65 -2.85 29.59
CA ASP A 112 -26.84 -4.22 30.10
C ASP A 112 -28.10 -4.39 30.95
N GLU A 113 -28.90 -3.35 31.14
CA GLU A 113 -30.01 -3.34 32.09
C GLU A 113 -31.20 -4.19 31.61
N VAL A 114 -31.20 -5.45 32.04
CA VAL A 114 -32.29 -6.40 31.84
C VAL A 114 -33.06 -6.57 33.15
N THR A 115 -34.23 -5.93 33.26
CA THR A 115 -35.12 -6.15 34.40
C THR A 115 -35.89 -7.47 34.28
N ILE A 116 -35.76 -8.33 35.30
CA ILE A 116 -36.51 -9.58 35.45
C ILE A 116 -37.59 -9.36 36.51
N SER A 117 -38.87 -9.55 36.16
CA SER A 117 -39.98 -9.49 37.12
C SER A 117 -40.97 -10.65 36.95
N MET A 118 -41.51 -11.13 38.07
CA MET A 118 -42.53 -12.19 38.12
C MET A 118 -43.94 -11.67 37.80
N ASP A 119 -44.18 -10.36 37.95
CA ASP A 119 -45.47 -9.71 37.69
C ASP A 119 -45.58 -9.06 36.30
N ALA A 120 -44.51 -9.12 35.50
CA ALA A 120 -44.41 -8.50 34.18
C ALA A 120 -44.76 -7.00 34.12
N GLN A 121 -44.70 -6.28 35.24
CA GLN A 121 -44.85 -4.82 35.30
C GLN A 121 -43.59 -4.05 35.73
N PRO A 122 -42.35 -4.46 35.36
CA PRO A 122 -41.19 -3.63 35.64
C PRO A 122 -41.17 -2.40 34.69
N PRO A 123 -40.64 -1.25 35.14
CA PRO A 123 -40.36 -0.14 34.24
C PRO A 123 -39.34 -0.59 33.18
N VAL A 124 -39.64 -0.32 31.91
CA VAL A 124 -38.74 -0.65 30.79
C VAL A 124 -37.88 0.56 30.47
N TYR A 125 -36.58 0.44 30.72
CA TYR A 125 -35.60 1.42 30.24
C TYR A 125 -35.43 1.26 28.73
N LYS A 126 -35.43 2.39 28.02
CA LYS A 126 -35.21 2.42 26.56
C LYS A 126 -33.89 3.13 26.31
N ASP A 127 -32.99 2.40 25.69
CA ASP A 127 -31.68 2.90 25.27
C ASP A 127 -31.55 2.86 23.75
N HIS A 128 -30.61 3.61 23.20
CA HIS A 128 -30.21 3.55 21.80
C HIS A 128 -28.70 3.42 21.67
N ILE A 129 -28.25 2.79 20.59
CA ILE A 129 -26.83 2.71 20.29
C ILE A 129 -26.33 4.02 19.69
N ASP A 130 -25.15 4.46 20.15
CA ASP A 130 -24.36 5.50 19.49
C ASP A 130 -23.30 4.86 18.59
N PHE A 131 -22.94 5.59 17.53
CA PHE A 131 -21.90 5.18 16.59
C PHE A 131 -20.73 6.15 16.66
N ASP A 132 -19.54 5.64 16.97
CA ASP A 132 -18.29 6.40 16.82
C ASP A 132 -17.67 6.13 15.44
N THR A 133 -16.88 7.08 14.95
CA THR A 133 -16.17 6.94 13.66
C THR A 133 -14.67 7.02 13.89
N ASP A 134 -14.00 5.90 13.66
CA ASP A 134 -12.55 5.83 13.67
C ASP A 134 -12.01 5.71 12.23
N GLY A 135 -10.73 5.98 12.02
CA GLY A 135 -10.16 5.97 10.69
C GLY A 135 -8.65 6.02 10.62
N ASP A 136 -8.11 5.61 9.49
CA ASP A 136 -6.67 5.58 9.25
C ASP A 136 -6.30 6.36 7.99
N PRO A 137 -5.24 7.19 8.04
CA PRO A 137 -4.85 8.01 6.90
C PRO A 137 -4.21 7.14 5.81
N VAL A 138 -4.41 7.54 4.55
CA VAL A 138 -3.88 6.85 3.37
C VAL A 138 -2.80 7.73 2.74
N PRO A 139 -1.51 7.52 3.08
CA PRO A 139 -0.44 8.36 2.57
C PRO A 139 -0.03 7.99 1.15
N ALA A 140 0.44 9.00 0.40
CA ALA A 140 1.11 8.81 -0.88
C ALA A 140 2.64 8.81 -0.70
N PHE A 141 3.30 7.76 -1.17
CA PHE A 141 4.76 7.67 -1.19
C PHE A 141 5.28 8.19 -2.53
N THR A 142 6.08 9.25 -2.49
CA THR A 142 6.68 9.85 -3.68
C THR A 142 8.18 9.84 -3.57
N ALA A 143 8.86 9.47 -4.66
CA ALA A 143 10.30 9.46 -4.72
C ALA A 143 10.76 9.75 -6.15
N GLY A 144 11.75 10.62 -6.28
CA GLY A 144 12.37 10.97 -7.56
C GLY A 144 13.83 10.54 -7.64
N PHE A 145 14.30 10.36 -8.88
CA PHE A 145 15.71 10.27 -9.23
C PHE A 145 15.99 11.26 -10.36
N GLY A 146 17.24 11.69 -10.50
CA GLY A 146 17.68 12.61 -11.54
C GLY A 146 19.04 12.20 -12.06
N VAL A 147 19.30 12.47 -13.33
CA VAL A 147 20.57 12.17 -13.99
C VAL A 147 21.14 13.43 -14.64
N ASN A 148 22.45 13.64 -14.53
CA ASN A 148 23.11 14.73 -15.26
C ASN A 148 23.30 14.31 -16.71
N TRP A 149 22.93 15.18 -17.66
CA TRP A 149 23.01 14.87 -19.09
C TRP A 149 24.43 14.53 -19.55
N ARG A 150 25.48 15.25 -19.10
CA ARG A 150 26.86 14.96 -19.50
C ARG A 150 27.33 13.62 -18.94
N HIS A 151 26.96 13.33 -17.69
CA HIS A 151 27.32 12.09 -17.02
C HIS A 151 26.62 10.87 -17.65
N TRP A 152 25.32 10.99 -17.90
CA TRP A 152 24.53 9.97 -18.61
C TRP A 152 25.07 9.72 -20.02
N THR A 153 25.39 10.78 -20.77
CA THR A 153 25.95 10.63 -22.12
C THR A 153 27.34 9.96 -22.12
N GLY A 154 28.17 10.27 -21.12
CA GLY A 154 29.45 9.60 -20.92
C GLY A 154 29.29 8.11 -20.62
N LEU A 155 28.44 7.76 -19.65
CA LEU A 155 28.19 6.36 -19.28
C LEU A 155 27.50 5.56 -20.40
N LYS A 156 26.63 6.20 -21.17
CA LYS A 156 26.02 5.58 -22.35
C LYS A 156 27.06 5.19 -23.41
N SER A 157 28.14 5.98 -23.55
CA SER A 157 29.24 5.64 -24.45
C SER A 157 30.05 4.42 -23.99
N GLU A 158 30.01 4.12 -22.69
CA GLU A 158 30.62 2.95 -22.07
C GLU A 158 29.63 1.77 -21.92
N ASN A 159 28.43 1.87 -22.53
CA ASN A 159 27.35 0.89 -22.43
C ASN A 159 26.83 0.65 -21.00
N ILE A 160 26.90 1.67 -20.14
CA ILE A 160 26.37 1.63 -18.77
C ILE A 160 25.06 2.44 -18.72
N ASP A 161 23.96 1.79 -18.34
CA ASP A 161 22.66 2.44 -18.18
C ASP A 161 22.44 2.98 -16.77
N LEU A 162 22.73 4.28 -16.60
CA LEU A 162 22.53 4.97 -15.33
C LEU A 162 21.05 5.17 -14.97
N VAL A 163 20.17 5.36 -15.95
CA VAL A 163 18.76 5.72 -15.71
C VAL A 163 18.01 4.55 -15.10
N VAL A 164 18.21 3.38 -15.69
CA VAL A 164 17.56 2.13 -15.30
C VAL A 164 18.04 1.69 -13.91
N GLU A 165 19.36 1.68 -13.66
CA GLU A 165 19.89 1.34 -12.32
C GLU A 165 19.44 2.34 -11.25
N SER A 166 19.41 3.64 -11.56
CA SER A 166 18.95 4.67 -10.61
C SER A 166 17.47 4.51 -10.25
N GLN A 167 16.64 4.15 -11.22
CA GLN A 167 15.23 3.84 -11.02
C GLN A 167 15.07 2.61 -10.12
N ALA A 168 15.79 1.53 -10.41
CA ALA A 168 15.73 0.29 -9.64
C ALA A 168 16.07 0.52 -8.16
N ARG A 169 17.20 1.21 -7.90
CA ARG A 169 17.62 1.55 -6.53
C ARG A 169 16.63 2.47 -5.81
N LYS A 170 15.95 3.36 -6.54
CA LYS A 170 14.91 4.21 -5.95
C LYS A 170 13.69 3.38 -5.56
N MET A 171 13.28 2.41 -6.37
CA MET A 171 12.13 1.56 -6.07
C MET A 171 12.36 0.68 -4.84
N VAL A 172 13.56 0.11 -4.68
CA VAL A 172 13.92 -0.61 -3.45
C VAL A 172 13.70 0.25 -2.20
N LYS A 173 14.11 1.52 -2.24
CA LYS A 173 13.91 2.46 -1.12
C LYS A 173 12.44 2.78 -0.87
N VAL A 174 11.66 2.95 -1.93
CA VAL A 174 10.21 3.19 -1.81
C VAL A 174 9.54 2.00 -1.13
N PHE A 175 9.79 0.78 -1.59
CA PHE A 175 9.19 -0.42 -0.98
C PHE A 175 9.63 -0.62 0.48
N SER A 176 10.90 -0.34 0.79
CA SER A 176 11.39 -0.38 2.18
C SER A 176 10.66 0.63 3.07
N HIS A 177 10.45 1.86 2.61
CA HIS A 177 9.70 2.86 3.38
C HIS A 177 8.22 2.53 3.51
N ILE A 178 7.60 1.86 2.53
CA ILE A 178 6.23 1.38 2.68
C ILE A 178 6.20 0.28 3.74
N ALA A 179 7.15 -0.65 3.73
CA ALA A 179 7.26 -1.71 4.73
C ALA A 179 7.44 -1.15 6.15
N ASP A 180 8.36 -0.20 6.34
CA ASP A 180 8.58 0.48 7.61
C ASP A 180 7.32 1.20 8.10
N TYR A 181 6.62 1.89 7.18
CA TYR A 181 5.37 2.56 7.49
C TYR A 181 4.28 1.58 7.95
N MET A 182 4.16 0.40 7.32
CA MET A 182 3.19 -0.60 7.72
C MET A 182 3.50 -1.21 9.10
N LEU A 183 4.78 -1.30 9.49
CA LEU A 183 5.17 -1.85 10.79
C LEU A 183 5.06 -0.83 11.92
N ASP A 184 5.67 0.34 11.75
CA ASP A 184 5.86 1.31 12.83
C ASP A 184 4.97 2.56 12.68
N GLY A 185 4.46 2.82 11.47
CA GLY A 185 3.69 4.02 11.16
C GLY A 185 4.57 5.25 10.93
N SER A 186 3.93 6.42 10.80
CA SER A 186 4.64 7.69 10.74
C SER A 186 3.75 8.84 11.22
N SER A 187 4.28 9.65 12.13
CA SER A 187 3.66 10.92 12.56
C SER A 187 3.57 11.97 11.44
N ARG A 188 4.24 11.75 10.31
CA ARG A 188 4.19 12.62 9.13
C ARG A 188 2.97 12.34 8.25
N ALA A 189 2.43 11.13 8.32
CA ALA A 189 1.21 10.75 7.62
C ALA A 189 0.01 11.09 8.51
N LYS A 190 -0.62 12.23 8.30
CA LYS A 190 -1.80 12.65 9.06
C LYS A 190 -2.88 13.20 8.13
N ALA A 191 -4.12 12.84 8.39
CA ALA A 191 -5.28 13.37 7.68
C ALA A 191 -6.45 13.49 8.65
N GLY A 192 -7.06 14.68 8.77
CA GLY A 192 -8.30 14.86 9.54
C GLY A 192 -8.23 14.49 11.03
N GLY A 193 -7.04 14.52 11.65
CA GLY A 193 -6.82 14.12 13.05
C GLY A 193 -6.30 12.69 13.22
N TYR A 194 -6.48 11.84 12.21
CA TYR A 194 -5.95 10.48 12.21
C TYR A 194 -4.45 10.48 11.92
N VAL A 195 -3.71 9.66 12.66
CA VAL A 195 -2.24 9.52 12.54
C VAL A 195 -1.94 8.17 11.91
N GLY A 196 -0.98 8.13 10.98
CA GLY A 196 -0.52 6.91 10.35
C GLY A 196 0.17 6.02 11.37
N GLN A 197 -0.53 4.99 11.82
CA GLN A 197 -0.04 4.02 12.78
C GLN A 197 0.25 2.70 12.06
N GLY A 198 1.37 2.06 12.40
CA GLY A 198 1.72 0.73 11.91
C GLY A 198 1.26 -0.37 12.87
N ILE A 199 1.34 -1.63 12.43
CA ILE A 199 0.81 -2.80 13.15
C ILE A 199 1.38 -2.90 14.58
N ARG A 200 2.65 -2.54 14.81
CA ARG A 200 3.27 -2.63 16.15
C ARG A 200 2.76 -1.56 17.14
N ASN A 201 2.27 -0.45 16.62
CA ASN A 201 1.95 0.75 17.40
C ASN A 201 0.51 1.26 17.17
N HIS A 202 -0.33 0.49 16.50
CA HIS A 202 -1.72 0.84 16.28
C HIS A 202 -2.48 0.89 17.61
N ARG A 203 -3.39 1.85 17.73
CA ARG A 203 -4.28 2.00 18.91
C ARG A 203 -5.12 0.75 19.18
N ASN A 204 -5.47 0.02 18.13
CA ASN A 204 -6.22 -1.23 18.19
C ASN A 204 -5.33 -2.49 18.23
N THR A 205 -4.00 -2.35 18.38
CA THR A 205 -3.10 -3.49 18.59
C THR A 205 -2.95 -3.78 20.08
N LYS A 206 -3.30 -5.00 20.48
CA LYS A 206 -2.99 -5.49 21.83
C LYS A 206 -1.51 -5.86 21.89
N LYS A 207 -0.80 -5.24 22.84
CA LYS A 207 0.63 -5.49 23.06
C LYS A 207 0.79 -6.52 24.17
N ILE A 208 1.69 -7.47 23.96
CA ILE A 208 2.04 -8.49 24.96
C ILE A 208 3.42 -8.14 25.51
N ASP A 209 3.50 -8.00 26.84
CA ASP A 209 4.77 -7.81 27.53
C ASP A 209 5.46 -9.17 27.70
N LEU A 210 6.64 -9.32 27.10
CA LEU A 210 7.47 -10.52 27.21
C LEU A 210 8.46 -10.45 28.39
N GLY A 211 8.57 -9.29 29.04
CA GLY A 211 9.46 -9.07 30.18
C GLY A 211 8.95 -9.68 31.48
N ALA A 212 9.71 -9.48 32.56
CA ALA A 212 9.41 -10.05 33.88
C ALA A 212 8.07 -9.61 34.48
N SER A 213 7.52 -8.48 34.02
CA SER A 213 6.19 -7.96 34.39
C SER A 213 5.03 -8.61 33.61
N GLY A 214 5.32 -9.36 32.55
CA GLY A 214 4.33 -10.04 31.70
C GLY A 214 4.60 -11.54 31.61
N ALA A 215 4.72 -12.06 30.39
CA ALA A 215 4.93 -13.49 30.12
C ALA A 215 6.32 -14.02 30.57
N ASN A 216 7.24 -13.14 30.98
CA ASN A 216 8.56 -13.45 31.53
C ASN A 216 9.33 -14.53 30.73
N ILE A 217 9.36 -14.37 29.40
CA ILE A 217 9.99 -15.32 28.49
C ILE A 217 11.00 -14.60 27.59
N ASN A 218 12.23 -15.13 27.55
CA ASN A 218 13.22 -14.71 26.58
C ASN A 218 13.28 -15.72 25.44
N LEU A 219 12.65 -15.39 24.30
CA LEU A 219 12.57 -16.25 23.12
C LEU A 219 13.93 -16.59 22.49
N VAL A 220 15.02 -15.90 22.86
CA VAL A 220 16.38 -16.19 22.37
C VAL A 220 17.03 -17.35 23.16
N THR A 221 16.69 -17.49 24.44
CA THR A 221 17.32 -18.47 25.34
C THR A 221 16.35 -19.52 25.88
N ALA A 222 15.05 -19.36 25.61
CA ALA A 222 14.02 -20.28 26.06
C ALA A 222 14.22 -21.67 25.46
N THR A 223 13.92 -22.70 26.25
CA THR A 223 13.84 -24.07 25.74
C THR A 223 12.58 -24.27 24.90
N ASN A 224 12.56 -25.31 24.06
CA ASN A 224 11.38 -25.62 23.25
C ASN A 224 10.11 -25.80 24.09
N ASP A 225 10.23 -26.42 25.27
CA ASP A 225 9.09 -26.60 26.19
C ASP A 225 8.56 -25.26 26.72
N GLN A 226 9.45 -24.30 27.02
CA GLN A 226 9.06 -22.96 27.46
C GLN A 226 8.37 -22.17 26.34
N ILE A 227 8.83 -22.32 25.09
CA ILE A 227 8.20 -21.68 23.93
C ILE A 227 6.79 -22.26 23.70
N ILE A 228 6.64 -23.58 23.78
CA ILE A 228 5.33 -24.23 23.62
C ILE A 228 4.37 -23.82 24.74
N ALA A 229 4.84 -23.77 25.98
CA ALA A 229 4.03 -23.33 27.12
C ALA A 229 3.54 -21.88 26.93
N PHE A 230 4.42 -20.98 26.48
CA PHE A 230 4.04 -19.59 26.19
C PHE A 230 2.91 -19.49 25.16
N PHE A 231 3.02 -20.18 24.03
CA PHE A 231 1.99 -20.10 22.98
C PHE A 231 0.66 -20.75 23.37
N ASN A 232 0.70 -21.87 24.11
CA ASN A 232 -0.50 -22.62 24.45
C ASN A 232 -1.22 -22.12 25.72
N GLN A 233 -0.53 -21.39 26.60
CA GLN A 233 -1.09 -20.95 27.88
C GLN A 233 -1.15 -19.43 27.94
N ASP A 234 0.00 -18.77 27.96
CA ASP A 234 0.06 -17.31 28.19
C ASP A 234 -0.54 -16.53 27.03
N PHE A 235 -0.16 -16.87 25.79
CA PHE A 235 -0.70 -16.24 24.60
C PHE A 235 -2.18 -16.57 24.38
N ALA A 236 -2.56 -17.84 24.57
CA ALA A 236 -3.95 -18.27 24.45
C ALA A 236 -4.86 -17.56 25.45
N LYS A 237 -4.42 -17.40 26.70
CA LYS A 237 -5.17 -16.66 27.72
C LYS A 237 -5.40 -15.20 27.32
N ILE A 238 -4.39 -14.52 26.77
CA ILE A 238 -4.53 -13.13 26.32
C ILE A 238 -5.52 -13.02 25.15
N LEU A 239 -5.60 -14.04 24.29
CA LEU A 239 -6.61 -14.10 23.23
C LEU A 239 -8.02 -14.30 23.81
N ASP A 240 -8.17 -15.22 24.77
CA ASP A 240 -9.45 -15.49 25.42
C ASP A 240 -9.95 -14.29 26.25
N ASP A 241 -9.04 -13.52 26.84
CA ASP A 241 -9.39 -12.31 27.62
C ASP A 241 -9.74 -11.10 26.71
N ASN A 242 -9.61 -11.22 25.37
CA ASN A 242 -9.86 -10.15 24.41
C ASN A 242 -11.29 -10.19 23.82
N TYR A 243 -12.28 -10.22 24.71
CA TYR A 243 -13.71 -9.98 24.40
C TYR A 243 -14.09 -8.51 24.56
#